data_AF-C1D5B4-F1
#
_entry.id   AF-C1D5B4-F1
#
_cell.length_a   1.000
_cell.length_b   1.000
_cell.length_c   1.000
_cell.angle_alpha   90.00
_cell.angle_beta   90.00
_cell.angle_gamma   90.00
#
_symmetry.space_group_name_H-M   'P 1'
#
loop_
_entity.id
_entity.type
_entity.pdbx_description
1 polymer ?
#
loop_
_entity_poly.entity_id
_entity_poly.type
_entity_poly.pdbx_seq_one_letter_code
_entity_poly.pdbx_strand_id
1 'polypeptide(L)'
;MLSFVLKRLGLLIPTFFGITLITFGLIRMIPGDPVEVMMGERRVDPVMHAEAMHRLGLDKPLPAQYFDYVSSLAQGNFGESLVTRESVWKEFVTLFPATVELSAAAMLFAIVLGLLAGVLAAIKRGSIFDHGVMGLSLTGFSMPIFWWGLILIMFFSVSLGWTPVSGRIDLMYDIEPQTGFMLIDTWRAEMLDPELNAGAFRDALMHLILPAIVLGTIPLAVIARMTRSSMLEVLREDYIRTARAKGLSPLRVVFVHALRNALIPVLTVIGLQVGVLLAGAVLTETIFSWPGHRQMADRRHQPPRLPGGAERHPDRGHPRHHRELHGGHPLRRGQSAHSSPEIRRTACLTLQVRQAPSSARIRRRIRRRSRNSGRAFRTTRVPSPVWHS
;
A
#
# COMPACT_ATOMS: atom_id res chain seq x y z
N MET A 1 -28.45 -7.03 -26.13
CA MET A 1 -27.63 -7.02 -24.89
C MET A 1 -26.78 -8.28 -24.74
N LEU A 2 -27.35 -9.50 -24.80
CA LEU A 2 -26.57 -10.75 -24.69
C LEU A 2 -25.44 -10.89 -25.74
N SER A 3 -25.73 -10.59 -27.02
CA SER A 3 -24.70 -10.60 -28.08
C SER A 3 -23.55 -9.62 -27.83
N PHE A 4 -23.84 -8.45 -27.24
CA PHE A 4 -22.81 -7.47 -26.86
C PHE A 4 -21.93 -8.01 -25.73
N VAL A 5 -22.55 -8.59 -24.69
CA VAL A 5 -21.83 -9.22 -23.56
C VAL A 5 -20.96 -10.37 -24.05
N LEU A 6 -21.50 -11.26 -24.90
CA LEU A 6 -20.76 -12.38 -25.47
C LEU A 6 -19.59 -11.93 -26.35
N LYS A 7 -19.77 -10.91 -27.21
CA LYS A 7 -18.67 -10.33 -27.98
C LYS A 7 -17.58 -9.76 -27.06
N ARG A 8 -17.97 -9.10 -25.98
CA ARG A 8 -17.02 -8.51 -25.02
C ARG A 8 -16.27 -9.58 -24.22
N LEU A 9 -16.95 -10.63 -23.78
CA LEU A 9 -16.35 -11.80 -23.14
C LEU A 9 -15.41 -12.55 -24.08
N GLY A 10 -15.81 -12.71 -25.35
CA GLY A 10 -14.98 -13.31 -26.38
C GLY A 10 -13.69 -12.52 -26.64
N LEU A 11 -13.74 -11.18 -26.58
CA LEU A 11 -12.57 -10.32 -26.68
C LEU A 11 -11.63 -10.42 -25.48
N LEU A 12 -12.10 -10.83 -24.30
CA LEU A 12 -11.22 -11.02 -23.14
C LEU A 12 -10.21 -12.13 -23.38
N ILE A 13 -10.61 -13.24 -24.01
CA ILE A 13 -9.73 -14.40 -24.22
C ILE A 13 -8.43 -14.02 -24.96
N PRO A 14 -8.46 -13.40 -26.16
CA PRO A 14 -7.24 -12.99 -26.84
C PRO A 14 -6.50 -11.88 -26.11
N THR A 15 -7.19 -10.98 -25.39
CA THR A 15 -6.54 -9.94 -24.57
C THR A 15 -5.74 -10.54 -23.41
N PHE A 16 -6.34 -11.46 -22.65
CA PHE A 16 -5.66 -12.13 -21.54
C PHE A 16 -4.49 -12.96 -22.05
N PHE A 17 -4.67 -13.73 -23.13
CA PHE A 17 -3.59 -14.49 -23.73
C PHE A 17 -2.45 -13.58 -24.21
N GLY A 18 -2.77 -12.46 -24.85
CA GLY A 18 -1.79 -11.47 -25.28
C GLY A 18 -1.01 -10.88 -24.11
N ILE A 19 -1.70 -10.48 -23.03
CA ILE A 19 -1.08 -9.94 -21.83
C ILE A 19 -0.19 -10.99 -21.16
N THR A 20 -0.67 -12.22 -20.95
CA THR A 20 0.13 -13.28 -20.31
C THR A 20 1.37 -13.62 -21.11
N LEU A 21 1.25 -13.69 -22.45
CA LEU A 21 2.37 -13.96 -23.33
C LEU A 21 3.40 -12.82 -23.30
N ILE A 22 2.95 -11.58 -23.37
CA ILE A 22 3.83 -10.39 -23.29
C ILE A 22 4.52 -10.32 -21.93
N THR A 23 3.79 -10.47 -20.83
CA THR A 23 4.36 -10.43 -19.47
C THR A 23 5.37 -11.57 -19.27
N PHE A 24 5.03 -12.79 -19.70
CA PHE A 24 5.93 -13.94 -19.63
C PHE A 24 7.19 -13.73 -20.48
N GLY A 25 7.04 -13.18 -21.68
CA GLY A 25 8.16 -12.84 -22.56
C GLY A 25 9.07 -11.78 -21.94
N LEU A 26 8.49 -10.67 -21.47
CA LEU A 26 9.24 -9.54 -20.88
C LEU A 26 10.10 -9.98 -19.70
N ILE A 27 9.56 -10.78 -18.77
CA ILE A 27 10.31 -11.25 -17.60
C ILE A 27 11.53 -12.09 -18.02
N ARG A 28 11.44 -12.86 -19.11
CA ARG A 28 12.53 -13.71 -19.61
C ARG A 28 13.51 -12.99 -20.53
N MET A 29 13.12 -11.84 -21.05
CA MET A 29 14.01 -10.97 -21.82
C MET A 29 14.91 -10.13 -20.92
N ILE A 30 14.56 -9.96 -19.65
CA ILE A 30 15.42 -9.29 -18.67
C ILE A 30 16.62 -10.22 -18.39
N PRO A 31 17.87 -9.76 -18.63
CA PRO A 31 19.04 -10.57 -18.33
C PRO A 31 19.19 -10.72 -16.81
N GLY A 32 19.23 -11.96 -16.34
CA GLY A 32 19.40 -12.30 -14.93
C GLY A 32 18.76 -13.64 -14.61
N ASP A 33 19.45 -14.50 -13.86
CA ASP A 33 18.90 -15.78 -13.45
C ASP A 33 17.93 -15.58 -12.27
N PRO A 34 16.65 -16.00 -12.37
CA PRO A 34 15.68 -15.89 -11.28
C PRO A 34 16.18 -16.53 -9.97
N VAL A 35 16.92 -17.63 -10.08
CA VAL A 35 17.49 -18.35 -8.94
C VAL A 35 18.61 -17.53 -8.29
N GLU A 36 19.44 -16.85 -9.07
CA GLU A 36 20.46 -15.94 -8.53
C GLU A 36 19.82 -14.74 -7.83
N VAL A 37 18.75 -14.16 -8.41
CA VAL A 37 18.00 -13.05 -7.79
C VAL A 37 17.34 -13.47 -6.48
N MET A 38 16.79 -14.69 -6.39
CA MET A 38 16.19 -15.23 -5.16
C MET A 38 17.21 -15.50 -4.05
N MET A 39 18.45 -15.84 -4.42
CA MET A 39 19.52 -16.22 -3.49
C MET A 39 20.40 -15.02 -3.08
N GLY A 40 20.32 -13.91 -3.81
CA GLY A 40 21.01 -12.65 -3.53
C GLY A 40 22.53 -12.74 -3.73
N GLU A 41 23.29 -11.84 -3.09
CA GLU A 41 24.77 -11.79 -3.19
C GLU A 41 25.50 -13.03 -2.63
N ARG A 42 24.77 -13.99 -2.04
CA ARG A 42 25.36 -15.26 -1.61
C ARG A 42 25.58 -16.14 -2.83
N ARG A 43 26.83 -16.26 -3.27
CA ARG A 43 27.24 -17.23 -4.32
C ARG A 43 26.65 -18.60 -3.99
N VAL A 44 25.75 -19.04 -4.83
CA VAL A 44 25.10 -20.33 -4.72
C VAL A 44 26.11 -21.40 -5.18
N ASP A 45 26.22 -22.48 -4.42
CA ASP A 45 26.94 -23.67 -4.86
C ASP A 45 26.25 -24.18 -6.15
N PRO A 46 26.98 -24.44 -7.27
CA PRO A 46 26.39 -24.85 -8.55
C PRO A 46 25.41 -26.04 -8.44
N VAL A 47 25.57 -26.90 -7.43
CA VAL A 47 24.63 -28.01 -7.17
C VAL A 47 23.28 -27.51 -6.65
N MET A 48 23.28 -26.55 -5.73
CA MET A 48 22.05 -25.98 -5.15
C MET A 48 21.30 -25.10 -6.16
N HIS A 49 22.04 -24.50 -7.10
CA HIS A 49 21.48 -23.75 -8.21
C HIS A 49 20.70 -24.64 -9.18
N ALA A 50 21.29 -25.77 -9.61
CA ALA A 50 20.63 -26.73 -10.48
C ALA A 50 19.38 -27.35 -9.83
N GLU A 51 19.41 -27.60 -8.51
CA GLU A 51 18.23 -28.10 -7.79
C GLU A 51 17.10 -27.06 -7.74
N ALA A 52 17.43 -25.78 -7.56
CA ALA A 52 16.45 -24.71 -7.56
C ALA A 52 15.84 -24.46 -8.95
N MET A 53 16.65 -24.53 -10.01
CA MET A 53 16.19 -24.46 -11.40
C MET A 53 15.18 -25.56 -11.73
N HIS A 54 15.46 -26.78 -11.27
CA HIS A 54 14.57 -27.93 -11.48
C HIS A 54 13.27 -27.79 -10.69
N ARG A 55 13.33 -27.33 -9.43
CA ARG A 55 12.15 -27.10 -8.59
C ARG A 55 11.24 -25.99 -9.14
N LEU A 56 11.80 -24.96 -9.74
CA LEU A 56 11.05 -23.87 -10.36
C LEU A 56 10.61 -24.17 -11.80
N GLY A 57 10.99 -25.32 -12.35
CA GLY A 57 10.66 -25.72 -13.72
C GLY A 57 11.33 -24.86 -14.79
N LEU A 58 12.39 -24.13 -14.42
CA LEU A 58 13.11 -23.20 -15.30
C LEU A 58 13.96 -23.94 -16.35
N ASP A 59 14.21 -25.23 -16.15
CA ASP A 59 14.94 -26.12 -17.07
C ASP A 59 14.12 -26.59 -18.28
N LYS A 60 12.79 -26.40 -18.26
CA LYS A 60 11.90 -26.88 -19.33
C LYS A 60 12.00 -25.99 -20.59
N PRO A 61 11.64 -26.48 -21.79
CA PRO A 61 11.54 -25.62 -22.97
C PRO A 61 10.49 -24.51 -22.77
N LEU A 62 10.74 -23.31 -23.32
CA LEU A 62 9.92 -22.11 -23.11
C LEU A 62 8.40 -22.33 -23.30
N PRO A 63 7.94 -23.08 -24.32
CA PRO A 63 6.51 -23.34 -24.47
C PRO A 63 5.92 -24.12 -23.30
N ALA A 64 6.63 -25.14 -22.80
CA ALA A 64 6.17 -25.93 -21.66
C ALA A 64 6.08 -25.07 -20.38
N GLN A 65 7.06 -24.19 -20.16
CA GLN A 65 7.03 -23.25 -19.03
C GLN A 65 5.83 -22.28 -19.13
N TYR A 66 5.47 -21.85 -20.34
CA TYR A 66 4.29 -21.00 -20.55
C TYR A 66 2.98 -21.75 -20.27
N PHE A 67 2.86 -23.00 -20.73
CA PHE A 67 1.70 -23.83 -20.44
C PHE A 67 1.54 -24.11 -18.94
N ASP A 68 2.64 -24.42 -18.23
CA ASP A 68 2.62 -24.61 -16.78
C ASP A 68 2.19 -23.32 -16.05
N TYR A 69 2.69 -22.16 -16.50
CA TYR A 69 2.30 -20.85 -15.98
C TYR A 69 0.82 -20.54 -16.19
N VAL A 70 0.31 -20.68 -17.41
CA VAL A 70 -1.10 -20.41 -17.74
C VAL A 70 -2.04 -21.40 -17.04
N SER A 71 -1.65 -22.68 -16.95
CA SER A 71 -2.41 -23.71 -16.22
C SER A 71 -2.50 -23.39 -14.73
N SER A 72 -1.37 -22.99 -14.11
CA SER A 72 -1.34 -22.59 -12.71
C SER A 72 -2.22 -21.36 -12.44
N LEU A 73 -2.15 -20.35 -13.31
CA LEU A 73 -3.01 -19.18 -13.24
C LEU A 73 -4.50 -19.54 -13.38
N ALA A 74 -4.84 -20.43 -14.30
CA ALA A 74 -6.22 -20.87 -14.52
C ALA A 74 -6.80 -21.63 -13.30
N GLN A 75 -5.93 -22.27 -12.51
CA GLN A 75 -6.29 -22.95 -11.26
C GLN A 75 -6.34 -22.00 -10.05
N GLY A 76 -6.07 -20.70 -10.24
CA GLY A 76 -6.03 -19.70 -9.16
C GLY A 76 -4.72 -19.72 -8.37
N ASN A 77 -3.69 -20.42 -8.84
CA ASN A 77 -2.36 -20.38 -8.25
C ASN A 77 -1.53 -19.29 -8.93
N PHE A 78 -1.43 -18.13 -8.27
CA PHE A 78 -0.65 -16.97 -8.73
C PHE A 78 0.84 -17.07 -8.42
N GLY A 79 1.28 -18.15 -7.76
CA GLY A 79 2.67 -18.35 -7.35
C GLY A 79 3.06 -17.60 -6.08
N GLU A 80 4.34 -17.70 -5.75
CA GLU A 80 4.97 -17.05 -4.60
C GLU A 80 5.86 -15.89 -5.06
N SER A 81 5.91 -14.83 -4.25
CA SER A 81 6.80 -13.70 -4.47
C SER A 81 8.26 -14.10 -4.22
N LEU A 82 9.13 -13.77 -5.16
CA LEU A 82 10.57 -14.06 -5.08
C LEU A 82 11.25 -13.30 -3.93
N VAL A 83 10.69 -12.15 -3.54
CA VAL A 83 11.26 -11.25 -2.52
C VAL A 83 10.70 -11.57 -1.14
N THR A 84 9.38 -11.71 -1.03
CA THR A 84 8.68 -11.81 0.26
C THR A 84 8.40 -13.26 0.64
N ARG A 85 8.47 -14.20 -0.31
CA ARG A 85 8.15 -15.63 -0.16
C ARG A 85 6.75 -15.88 0.40
N GLU A 86 5.83 -14.94 0.15
CA GLU A 86 4.40 -15.10 0.41
C GLU A 86 3.65 -15.34 -0.91
N SER A 87 2.44 -15.88 -0.81
CA SER A 87 1.52 -15.98 -1.95
C SER A 87 1.23 -14.59 -2.52
N VAL A 88 1.40 -14.43 -3.83
CA VAL A 88 1.15 -13.16 -4.55
C VAL A 88 -0.28 -12.66 -4.33
N TRP A 89 -1.25 -13.57 -4.27
CA TRP A 89 -2.65 -13.20 -4.03
C TRP A 89 -2.86 -12.55 -2.65
N LYS A 90 -2.25 -13.10 -1.60
CA LYS A 90 -2.35 -12.56 -0.24
C LYS A 90 -1.71 -11.17 -0.16
N GLU A 91 -0.54 -11.01 -0.77
CA GLU A 91 0.17 -9.74 -0.82
C GLU A 91 -0.66 -8.68 -1.58
N PHE A 92 -1.21 -9.05 -2.74
CA PHE A 92 -2.09 -8.19 -3.54
C PHE A 92 -3.31 -7.71 -2.74
N VAL A 93 -4.09 -8.63 -2.15
CA VAL A 93 -5.32 -8.27 -1.41
C VAL A 93 -5.01 -7.42 -0.17
N THR A 94 -3.83 -7.55 0.42
CA THR A 94 -3.40 -6.76 1.59
C THR A 94 -3.07 -5.30 1.22
N LEU A 95 -2.52 -5.09 0.02
CA LEU A 95 -2.10 -3.77 -0.47
C LEU A 95 -3.21 -3.06 -1.25
N PHE A 96 -4.06 -3.82 -1.94
CA PHE A 96 -5.08 -3.31 -2.85
C PHE A 96 -6.02 -2.24 -2.25
N PRO A 97 -6.54 -2.37 -1.01
CA PRO A 97 -7.39 -1.33 -0.42
C PRO A 97 -6.70 0.03 -0.34
N ALA A 98 -5.39 0.06 -0.10
CA ALA A 98 -4.62 1.30 -0.02
C ALA A 98 -4.51 1.97 -1.40
N THR A 99 -4.24 1.20 -2.45
CA THR A 99 -4.18 1.69 -3.84
C THR A 99 -5.53 2.24 -4.29
N VAL A 100 -6.61 1.55 -3.93
CA VAL A 100 -7.98 2.00 -4.20
C VAL A 100 -8.29 3.30 -3.46
N GLU A 101 -7.93 3.40 -2.18
CA GLU A 101 -8.11 4.62 -1.38
C GLU A 101 -7.42 5.83 -2.03
N LEU A 102 -6.15 5.66 -2.41
CA LEU A 102 -5.37 6.71 -3.06
C LEU A 102 -5.95 7.10 -4.43
N SER A 103 -6.26 6.09 -5.25
CA SER A 103 -6.80 6.32 -6.60
C SER A 103 -8.18 6.98 -6.56
N ALA A 104 -9.02 6.60 -5.59
CA ALA A 104 -10.33 7.21 -5.39
C ALA A 104 -10.21 8.67 -4.95
N ALA A 105 -9.30 8.98 -4.02
CA ALA A 105 -9.03 10.35 -3.58
C ALA A 105 -8.47 11.21 -4.73
N ALA A 106 -7.52 10.68 -5.49
CA ALA A 106 -6.96 11.34 -6.67
C ALA A 106 -8.02 11.61 -7.75
N MET A 107 -8.89 10.62 -8.02
CA MET A 107 -9.99 10.77 -8.97
C MET A 107 -11.01 11.80 -8.49
N LEU A 108 -11.38 11.78 -7.21
CA LEU A 108 -12.30 12.76 -6.64
C LEU A 108 -11.75 14.18 -6.77
N PHE A 109 -10.47 14.38 -6.41
CA PHE A 109 -9.76 15.63 -6.61
C PHE A 109 -9.79 16.07 -8.07
N ALA A 110 -9.48 15.17 -9.00
CA ALA A 110 -9.45 15.44 -10.43
C ALA A 110 -10.83 15.78 -11.01
N ILE A 111 -11.89 15.08 -10.59
CA ILE A 111 -13.26 15.35 -11.02
C ILE A 111 -13.71 16.71 -10.52
N VAL A 112 -13.57 16.99 -9.22
CA VAL A 112 -14.06 18.24 -8.63
C VAL A 112 -13.34 19.43 -9.25
N LEU A 113 -12.00 19.45 -9.23
CA LEU A 113 -11.26 20.58 -9.77
C LEU A 113 -11.28 20.63 -11.30
N GLY A 114 -11.21 19.48 -11.97
CA GLY A 114 -11.23 19.41 -13.42
C GLY A 114 -12.55 19.88 -14.02
N LEU A 115 -13.69 19.46 -13.45
CA LEU A 115 -15.01 19.94 -13.88
C LEU A 115 -15.14 21.44 -13.65
N LEU A 116 -14.78 21.93 -12.47
CA LEU A 116 -14.89 23.36 -12.14
C LEU A 116 -14.01 24.20 -13.06
N ALA A 117 -12.74 23.83 -13.23
CA ALA A 117 -11.80 24.52 -14.11
C ALA A 117 -12.25 24.49 -15.58
N GLY A 118 -12.73 23.35 -16.07
CA GLY A 118 -13.24 23.21 -17.43
C GLY A 118 -14.49 24.04 -17.71
N VAL A 119 -15.44 24.08 -16.76
CA VAL A 119 -16.64 24.93 -16.85
C VAL A 119 -16.27 26.42 -16.83
N LEU A 120 -15.40 26.83 -15.91
CA LEU A 120 -14.93 28.22 -15.82
C LEU A 120 -14.20 28.67 -17.09
N ALA A 121 -13.34 27.82 -17.64
CA ALA A 121 -12.62 28.09 -18.90
C ALA A 121 -13.57 28.18 -20.11
N ALA A 122 -14.63 27.36 -20.14
CA ALA A 122 -15.62 27.41 -21.22
C ALA A 122 -16.49 28.67 -21.18
N ILE A 123 -16.94 29.09 -19.98
CA ILE A 123 -17.75 30.31 -19.81
C ILE A 123 -16.94 31.54 -20.17
N LYS A 124 -15.68 31.61 -19.74
CA LYS A 124 -14.76 32.72 -20.03
C LYS A 124 -13.83 32.39 -21.18
N ARG A 125 -14.35 31.79 -22.26
CA ARG A 125 -13.55 31.42 -23.43
C ARG A 125 -12.75 32.62 -23.96
N GLY A 126 -11.48 32.40 -24.24
CA GLY A 126 -10.57 33.44 -24.76
C GLY A 126 -10.05 34.42 -23.70
N SER A 127 -10.46 34.29 -22.43
CA SER A 127 -9.89 35.06 -21.33
C SER A 127 -8.52 34.52 -20.88
N ILE A 128 -7.84 35.27 -20.02
CA ILE A 128 -6.60 34.83 -19.35
C ILE A 128 -6.86 33.58 -18.50
N PHE A 129 -8.06 33.41 -17.93
CA PHE A 129 -8.42 32.20 -17.18
C PHE A 129 -8.48 30.97 -18.08
N ASP A 130 -9.02 31.10 -19.30
CA ASP A 130 -9.06 30.01 -20.27
C ASP A 130 -7.64 29.58 -20.66
N HIS A 131 -6.82 30.54 -21.10
CA HIS A 131 -5.42 30.27 -21.47
C HIS A 131 -4.59 29.74 -20.29
N GLY A 132 -4.80 30.28 -19.07
CA GLY A 132 -4.11 29.83 -17.86
C GLY A 132 -4.46 28.40 -17.49
N VAL A 133 -5.74 28.04 -17.47
CA VAL A 133 -6.18 26.66 -17.18
C VAL A 133 -5.68 25.69 -18.26
N MET A 134 -5.78 26.07 -19.54
CA MET A 134 -5.30 25.21 -20.64
C MET A 134 -3.78 25.04 -20.62
N GLY A 135 -3.03 26.12 -20.42
CA GLY A 135 -1.58 26.10 -20.30
C GLY A 135 -1.13 25.26 -19.11
N LEU A 136 -1.69 25.50 -17.92
CA LEU A 136 -1.36 24.72 -16.73
C LEU A 136 -1.71 23.24 -16.90
N SER A 137 -2.84 22.92 -17.54
CA SER A 137 -3.24 21.53 -17.82
C SER A 137 -2.27 20.83 -18.78
N LEU A 138 -1.68 21.57 -19.72
CA LEU A 138 -0.71 21.04 -20.67
C LEU A 138 0.62 20.80 -19.98
N THR A 139 1.12 21.80 -19.24
CA THR A 139 2.37 21.70 -18.48
C THR A 139 2.31 20.57 -17.46
N GLY A 140 1.23 20.49 -16.67
CA GLY A 140 1.06 19.43 -15.67
C GLY A 140 0.96 18.03 -16.27
N PHE A 141 0.43 17.89 -17.48
CA PHE A 141 0.39 16.61 -18.20
C PHE A 141 1.76 16.22 -18.76
N SER A 142 2.58 17.20 -19.16
CA SER A 142 3.91 16.97 -19.74
C SER A 142 5.00 16.69 -18.70
N MET A 143 4.75 16.97 -17.42
CA MET A 143 5.74 16.75 -16.37
C MET A 143 5.68 15.31 -15.85
N PRO A 144 6.83 14.62 -15.74
CA PRO A 144 6.87 13.29 -15.14
C PRO A 144 6.31 13.32 -13.73
N ILE A 145 5.40 12.38 -13.43
CA ILE A 145 4.69 12.34 -12.14
C ILE A 145 5.65 12.27 -10.95
N PHE A 146 6.79 11.58 -11.09
CA PHE A 146 7.78 11.48 -10.03
C PHE A 146 8.44 12.81 -9.73
N TRP A 147 8.82 13.55 -10.77
CA TRP A 147 9.48 14.84 -10.65
C TRP A 147 8.53 15.87 -10.04
N TRP A 148 7.28 15.86 -10.50
CA TRP A 148 6.22 16.67 -9.92
C TRP A 148 5.97 16.35 -8.43
N GLY A 149 5.92 15.06 -8.09
CA GLY A 149 5.78 14.61 -6.71
C GLY A 149 6.93 15.08 -5.81
N LEU A 150 8.17 14.96 -6.27
CA LEU A 150 9.34 15.38 -5.51
C LEU A 150 9.39 16.90 -5.27
N ILE A 151 9.02 17.72 -6.26
CA ILE A 151 8.92 19.17 -6.09
C ILE A 151 7.83 19.52 -5.07
N LEU A 152 6.67 18.89 -5.19
CA LEU A 152 5.57 19.12 -4.26
C LEU A 152 5.94 18.71 -2.83
N ILE A 153 6.67 17.61 -2.64
CA ILE A 153 7.22 17.22 -1.34
C ILE A 153 8.19 18.29 -0.83
N MET A 154 9.16 18.70 -1.65
CA MET A 154 10.17 19.68 -1.23
C MET A 154 9.53 21.02 -0.83
N PHE A 155 8.51 21.45 -1.56
CA PHE A 155 7.84 22.71 -1.30
C PHE A 155 6.85 22.61 -0.14
N PHE A 156 5.85 21.72 -0.20
CA PHE A 156 4.78 21.68 0.79
C PHE A 156 5.15 20.95 2.08
N SER A 157 5.99 19.92 1.98
CA SER A 157 6.38 19.12 3.14
C SER A 157 7.63 19.67 3.82
N VAL A 158 8.71 19.89 3.06
CA VAL A 158 10.00 20.28 3.64
C VAL A 158 10.09 21.77 3.94
N SER A 159 9.71 22.64 2.99
CA SER A 159 9.80 24.09 3.18
C SER A 159 8.65 24.64 4.03
N LEU A 160 7.40 24.29 3.70
CA LEU A 160 6.21 24.84 4.35
C LEU A 160 5.75 24.06 5.59
N GLY A 161 6.08 22.76 5.69
CA GLY A 161 5.62 21.90 6.78
C GLY A 161 4.11 21.68 6.82
N TRP A 162 3.40 21.80 5.68
CA TRP A 162 1.95 21.68 5.62
C TRP A 162 1.47 20.22 5.64
N THR A 163 2.19 19.35 4.94
CA THR A 163 1.87 17.94 4.82
C THR A 163 3.06 17.07 5.22
N PRO A 164 2.83 15.86 5.74
CA PRO A 164 3.88 14.87 5.96
C PRO A 164 4.58 14.46 4.65
N VAL A 165 5.82 13.97 4.77
CA VAL A 165 6.67 13.61 3.63
C VAL A 165 6.24 12.29 3.00
N SER A 166 5.88 11.31 3.84
CA SER A 166 5.72 9.91 3.43
C SER A 166 4.88 9.14 4.46
N GLY A 167 4.29 8.03 4.04
CA GLY A 167 3.50 7.14 4.87
C GLY A 167 1.99 7.39 4.77
N ARG A 168 1.23 6.67 5.60
CA ARG A 168 -0.25 6.73 5.65
C ARG A 168 -0.78 7.41 6.91
N ILE A 169 0.02 7.43 7.97
CA ILE A 169 -0.29 8.00 9.28
C ILE A 169 1.04 8.17 10.05
N ASP A 170 1.08 9.11 10.98
CA ASP A 170 2.20 9.34 11.89
C ASP A 170 2.45 8.10 12.77
N LEU A 171 3.73 7.83 13.06
CA LEU A 171 4.21 6.76 13.92
C LEU A 171 3.67 6.83 15.37
N MET A 172 3.13 7.96 15.79
CA MET A 172 2.47 8.11 17.10
C MET A 172 1.17 7.31 17.22
N TYR A 173 0.51 7.01 16.09
CA TYR A 173 -0.74 6.24 16.05
C TYR A 173 -0.45 4.80 15.61
N ASP A 174 -0.77 3.83 16.48
CA ASP A 174 -0.63 2.41 16.19
C ASP A 174 -2.03 1.81 16.00
N ILE A 175 -2.53 1.86 14.76
CA ILE A 175 -3.88 1.42 14.39
C ILE A 175 -3.77 0.14 13.57
N GLU A 176 -4.28 -0.95 14.13
CA GLU A 176 -4.37 -2.24 13.44
C GLU A 176 -5.35 -2.14 12.27
N PRO A 177 -4.92 -2.43 11.02
CA PRO A 177 -5.78 -2.34 9.85
C PRO A 177 -6.86 -3.42 9.89
N GLN A 178 -8.13 -3.02 9.85
CA GLN A 178 -9.26 -3.94 9.81
C GLN A 178 -9.81 -4.07 8.39
N THR A 179 -10.03 -2.93 7.73
CA THR A 179 -10.58 -2.88 6.37
C THR A 179 -9.48 -2.67 5.32
N GLY A 180 -8.33 -2.15 5.73
CA GLY A 180 -7.23 -1.79 4.83
C GLY A 180 -7.33 -0.37 4.28
N PHE A 181 -8.48 0.29 4.43
CA PHE A 181 -8.70 1.70 4.13
C PHE A 181 -8.34 2.54 5.36
N MET A 182 -7.29 3.35 5.26
CA MET A 182 -6.74 4.07 6.41
C MET A 182 -7.73 5.11 6.93
N LEU A 183 -8.45 5.82 6.06
CA LEU A 183 -9.45 6.80 6.46
C LEU A 183 -10.61 6.16 7.23
N ILE A 184 -11.02 4.95 6.85
CA ILE A 184 -12.11 4.23 7.53
C ILE A 184 -11.61 3.67 8.86
N ASP A 185 -10.43 3.06 8.85
CA ASP A 185 -9.82 2.46 10.04
C ASP A 185 -9.50 3.53 11.10
N THR A 186 -8.98 4.69 10.70
CA THR A 186 -8.71 5.83 11.60
C THR A 186 -9.98 6.49 12.13
N TRP A 187 -11.00 6.69 11.27
CA TRP A 187 -12.27 7.23 11.70
C TRP A 187 -12.96 6.32 12.72
N ARG A 188 -12.91 4.99 12.52
CA ARG A 188 -13.42 4.02 13.48
C ARG A 188 -12.59 3.99 14.77
N ALA A 189 -11.27 3.98 14.67
CA ALA A 189 -10.37 3.96 15.83
C ALA A 189 -10.54 5.22 16.71
N GLU A 190 -10.77 6.38 16.10
CA GLU A 190 -11.09 7.62 16.80
C GLU A 190 -12.46 7.56 17.49
N MET A 191 -13.43 6.87 16.90
CA MET A 191 -14.77 6.71 17.49
C MET A 191 -14.82 5.69 18.64
N LEU A 192 -13.98 4.64 18.60
CA LEU A 192 -13.88 3.67 19.70
C LEU A 192 -13.08 4.20 20.88
N ASP A 193 -11.91 4.81 20.63
CA ASP A 193 -11.00 5.30 21.68
C ASP A 193 -10.60 6.78 21.47
N PRO A 194 -11.52 7.74 21.75
CA PRO A 194 -11.26 9.16 21.52
C PRO A 194 -10.09 9.73 22.34
N GLU A 195 -9.79 9.16 23.52
CA GLU A 195 -8.70 9.67 24.37
C GLU A 195 -7.29 9.33 23.83
N LEU A 196 -7.16 8.26 23.05
CA LEU A 196 -5.85 7.79 22.54
C LEU A 196 -5.64 8.20 21.08
N ASN A 197 -6.70 8.23 20.26
CA ASN A 197 -6.63 8.39 18.81
C ASN A 197 -7.19 9.74 18.30
N ALA A 198 -7.36 10.73 19.19
CA ALA A 198 -7.82 12.06 18.80
C ALA A 198 -6.94 12.65 17.69
N GLY A 199 -7.54 12.95 16.53
CA GLY A 199 -6.84 13.53 15.39
C GLY A 199 -6.16 12.55 14.44
N ALA A 200 -6.27 11.23 14.67
CA ALA A 200 -5.73 10.22 13.76
C ALA A 200 -6.33 10.32 12.34
N PHE A 201 -7.63 10.60 12.23
CA PHE A 201 -8.30 10.78 10.94
C PHE A 201 -7.76 12.00 10.17
N ARG A 202 -7.55 13.13 10.87
CA ARG A 202 -7.00 14.35 10.28
C ARG A 202 -5.58 14.12 9.80
N ASP A 203 -4.79 13.38 10.58
CA ASP A 203 -3.42 13.04 10.23
C ASP A 203 -3.36 12.16 8.97
N ALA A 204 -4.20 11.12 8.89
CA ALA A 204 -4.30 10.28 7.70
C ALA A 204 -4.75 11.07 6.46
N LEU A 205 -5.66 12.03 6.63
CA LEU A 205 -6.07 12.91 5.53
C LEU A 205 -4.90 13.79 5.04
N MET A 206 -4.07 14.32 5.95
CA MET A 206 -2.91 15.12 5.58
C MET A 206 -1.85 14.31 4.83
N HIS A 207 -1.66 13.03 5.20
CA HIS A 207 -0.82 12.09 4.46
C HIS A 207 -1.37 11.76 3.07
N LEU A 208 -2.69 11.85 2.86
CA LEU A 208 -3.34 11.52 1.59
C LEU A 208 -3.38 12.67 0.58
N ILE A 209 -3.42 13.93 1.04
CA ILE A 209 -3.61 15.11 0.17
C ILE A 209 -2.54 15.21 -0.91
N LEU A 210 -1.26 15.18 -0.53
CA LEU A 210 -0.17 15.39 -1.48
C LEU A 210 -0.05 14.26 -2.51
N PRO A 211 -0.07 12.97 -2.11
CA PRO A 211 -0.14 11.86 -3.07
C PRO A 211 -1.36 11.94 -4.00
N ALA A 212 -2.54 12.29 -3.47
CA ALA A 212 -3.76 12.39 -4.27
C ALA A 212 -3.69 13.53 -5.30
N ILE A 213 -3.09 14.67 -4.95
CA ILE A 213 -2.87 15.78 -5.88
C ILE A 213 -1.91 15.37 -7.00
N VAL A 214 -0.78 14.74 -6.64
CA VAL A 214 0.24 14.28 -7.61
C VAL A 214 -0.39 13.30 -8.60
N LEU A 215 -1.03 12.25 -8.08
CA LEU A 215 -1.67 11.22 -8.89
C LEU A 215 -2.86 11.77 -9.70
N GLY A 216 -3.62 12.69 -9.12
CA GLY A 216 -4.80 13.31 -9.74
C GLY A 216 -4.48 14.36 -10.80
N THR A 217 -3.23 14.82 -10.93
CA THR A 217 -2.86 15.92 -11.85
C THR A 217 -3.14 15.56 -13.32
N ILE A 218 -2.80 14.34 -13.75
CA ILE A 218 -3.03 13.85 -15.12
C ILE A 218 -4.54 13.77 -15.44
N PRO A 219 -5.37 13.04 -14.66
CA PRO A 219 -6.80 12.96 -14.93
C PRO A 219 -7.49 14.31 -14.81
N LEU A 220 -7.05 15.20 -13.89
CA LEU A 220 -7.58 16.56 -13.78
C LEU A 220 -7.44 17.31 -15.10
N ALA A 221 -6.24 17.29 -15.69
CA ALA A 221 -5.97 17.96 -16.96
C ALA A 221 -6.84 17.42 -18.11
N VAL A 222 -7.00 16.10 -18.18
CA VAL A 222 -7.83 15.45 -19.20
C VAL A 222 -9.31 15.78 -19.00
N ILE A 223 -9.82 15.69 -17.78
CA ILE A 223 -11.22 16.02 -17.43
C ILE A 223 -11.51 17.50 -17.71
N ALA A 224 -10.61 18.41 -17.34
CA ALA A 224 -10.77 19.84 -17.59
C ALA A 224 -10.87 20.16 -19.08
N ARG A 225 -9.99 19.57 -19.91
CA ARG A 225 -10.01 19.76 -21.36
C ARG A 225 -11.27 19.20 -22.00
N MET A 226 -11.67 17.99 -21.63
CA MET A 226 -12.90 17.38 -22.16
C MET A 226 -14.12 18.19 -21.77
N THR A 227 -14.24 18.55 -20.50
CA THR A 227 -15.34 19.37 -19.98
C THR A 227 -15.42 20.70 -20.69
N ARG A 228 -14.29 21.37 -20.90
CA ARG A 228 -14.25 22.62 -21.65
C ARG A 228 -14.76 22.43 -23.08
N SER A 229 -14.25 21.44 -23.81
CA SER A 229 -14.65 21.19 -25.20
C SER A 229 -16.16 20.94 -25.31
N SER A 230 -16.68 20.02 -24.48
CA SER A 230 -18.10 19.67 -24.48
C SER A 230 -18.99 20.82 -24.02
N MET A 231 -18.54 21.63 -23.06
CA MET A 231 -19.27 22.84 -22.66
C MET A 231 -19.32 23.88 -23.77
N LEU A 232 -18.25 24.07 -24.54
CA LEU A 232 -18.24 25.02 -25.66
C LEU A 232 -19.17 24.62 -26.80
N GLU A 233 -19.30 23.33 -27.06
CA GLU A 233 -20.28 22.78 -28.01
C GLU A 233 -21.71 23.02 -27.50
N VAL A 234 -21.99 22.56 -26.28
CA VAL A 234 -23.33 22.64 -25.69
C VAL A 234 -23.81 24.08 -25.51
N LEU A 235 -22.95 25.02 -25.11
CA LEU A 235 -23.34 26.43 -24.93
C LEU A 235 -23.76 27.13 -26.23
N ARG A 236 -23.44 26.55 -27.40
CA ARG A 236 -23.81 27.06 -28.72
C ARG A 236 -25.13 26.52 -29.24
N GLU A 237 -25.72 25.54 -28.56
CA GLU A 237 -26.97 24.90 -28.94
C GLU A 237 -28.18 25.84 -28.80
N ASP A 238 -29.18 25.65 -29.66
CA ASP A 238 -30.34 26.53 -29.71
C ASP A 238 -31.22 26.45 -28.46
N TYR A 239 -31.32 25.27 -27.83
CA TYR A 239 -32.06 25.13 -26.57
C TYR A 239 -31.47 25.97 -25.43
N ILE A 240 -30.15 26.23 -25.44
CA ILE A 240 -29.48 27.12 -24.48
C ILE A 240 -29.84 28.58 -24.77
N ARG A 241 -29.96 28.98 -26.04
CA ARG A 241 -30.43 30.32 -26.41
C ARG A 241 -31.89 30.52 -26.01
N THR A 242 -32.75 29.53 -26.24
CA THR A 242 -34.14 29.55 -25.79
C THR A 242 -34.25 29.64 -24.27
N ALA A 243 -33.42 28.90 -23.53
CA ALA A 243 -33.36 28.96 -22.07
C ALA A 243 -32.98 30.37 -21.57
N ARG A 244 -32.03 31.04 -22.22
CA ARG A 244 -31.66 32.43 -21.94
C ARG A 244 -32.78 33.41 -22.29
N ALA A 245 -33.45 33.23 -23.43
CA ALA A 245 -34.58 34.07 -23.85
C ALA A 245 -35.78 33.98 -22.90
N LYS A 246 -35.98 32.82 -22.26
CA LYS A 246 -36.97 32.62 -21.19
C LYS A 246 -36.62 33.31 -19.86
N GLY A 247 -35.48 34.00 -19.76
CA GLY A 247 -35.06 34.72 -18.56
C GLY A 247 -34.47 33.84 -17.46
N LEU A 248 -34.06 32.59 -17.76
CA LEU A 248 -33.40 31.74 -16.77
C LEU A 248 -32.04 32.32 -16.36
N SER A 249 -31.70 32.20 -15.07
CA SER A 249 -30.44 32.74 -14.55
C SER A 249 -29.21 32.09 -15.22
N PRO A 250 -28.12 32.84 -15.44
CA PRO A 250 -26.92 32.32 -16.11
C PRO A 250 -26.36 31.06 -15.43
N LEU A 251 -26.39 31.02 -14.09
CA LEU A 251 -25.92 29.86 -13.32
C LEU A 251 -26.79 28.63 -13.54
N ARG A 252 -28.12 28.79 -13.63
CA ARG A 252 -29.03 27.66 -13.91
C ARG A 252 -28.83 27.15 -15.34
N VAL A 253 -28.67 28.04 -16.31
CA VAL A 253 -28.36 27.67 -17.70
C VAL A 253 -27.06 26.87 -17.78
N VAL A 254 -26.02 27.30 -17.06
CA VAL A 254 -24.72 26.60 -17.03
C VAL A 254 -24.79 25.26 -16.32
N PHE A 255 -25.16 25.23 -15.03
CA PHE A 255 -24.99 24.03 -14.20
C PHE A 255 -26.10 22.99 -14.40
N VAL A 256 -27.32 23.42 -14.74
CA VAL A 256 -28.47 22.51 -14.87
C VAL A 256 -28.69 22.08 -16.32
N HIS A 257 -28.59 23.01 -17.27
CA HIS A 257 -28.89 22.72 -18.68
C HIS A 257 -27.64 22.37 -19.49
N ALA A 258 -26.58 23.17 -19.41
CA ALA A 258 -25.38 22.94 -20.22
C ALA A 258 -24.51 21.81 -19.68
N LEU A 259 -24.12 21.87 -18.41
CA LEU A 259 -23.20 20.92 -17.79
C LEU A 259 -23.74 19.50 -17.83
N ARG A 260 -25.03 19.30 -17.55
CA ARG A 260 -25.65 17.96 -17.57
C ARG A 260 -25.52 17.27 -18.93
N ASN A 261 -25.65 18.01 -20.02
CA ASN A 261 -25.50 17.48 -21.37
C ASN A 261 -24.02 17.36 -21.78
N ALA A 262 -23.18 18.31 -21.35
CA ALA A 262 -21.74 18.25 -21.57
C ALA A 262 -21.07 17.09 -20.81
N LEU A 263 -21.70 16.55 -19.75
CA LEU A 263 -21.17 15.45 -18.97
C LEU A 263 -21.19 14.10 -19.68
N ILE A 264 -21.98 13.90 -20.74
CA ILE A 264 -22.07 12.61 -21.47
C ILE A 264 -20.67 12.10 -21.90
N PRO A 265 -19.88 12.88 -22.66
CA PRO A 265 -18.51 12.51 -22.99
C PRO A 265 -17.57 12.49 -21.78
N VAL A 266 -17.74 13.43 -20.84
CA VAL A 266 -16.84 13.55 -19.67
C VAL A 266 -16.92 12.31 -18.78
N LEU A 267 -18.12 11.76 -18.58
CA LEU A 267 -18.31 10.52 -17.81
C LEU A 267 -17.61 9.32 -18.46
N THR A 268 -17.61 9.25 -19.79
CA THR A 268 -16.88 8.21 -20.52
C THR A 268 -15.38 8.33 -20.27
N VAL A 269 -14.85 9.55 -20.33
CA VAL A 269 -13.44 9.83 -20.03
C VAL A 269 -13.09 9.50 -18.58
N ILE A 270 -13.92 9.88 -17.61
CA ILE A 270 -13.74 9.52 -16.20
C ILE A 270 -13.64 8.00 -16.05
N GLY A 271 -14.54 7.24 -16.70
CA GLY A 271 -14.51 5.77 -16.67
C GLY A 271 -13.20 5.18 -17.21
N LEU A 272 -12.66 5.75 -18.29
CA LEU A 272 -11.35 5.33 -18.83
C LEU A 272 -10.19 5.69 -17.88
N GLN A 273 -10.27 6.82 -17.20
CA GLN A 273 -9.22 7.28 -16.28
C GLN A 273 -9.09 6.42 -15.02
N VAL A 274 -10.14 5.72 -14.58
CA VAL A 274 -10.07 4.83 -13.41
C VAL A 274 -9.01 3.73 -13.63
N GLY A 275 -8.99 3.09 -14.81
CA GLY A 275 -8.00 2.05 -15.13
C GLY A 275 -6.58 2.60 -15.21
N VAL A 276 -6.41 3.78 -15.81
CA VAL A 276 -5.11 4.46 -15.92
C VAL A 276 -4.58 4.85 -14.53
N LEU A 277 -5.45 5.32 -13.64
CA LEU A 277 -5.07 5.68 -12.27
C LEU A 277 -4.57 4.49 -11.47
N LEU A 278 -5.29 3.36 -11.50
CA LEU A 278 -4.88 2.16 -10.77
C LEU A 278 -3.53 1.63 -11.26
N ALA A 279 -3.25 1.70 -12.56
CA ALA A 279 -1.95 1.33 -13.11
C ALA A 279 -0.84 2.35 -12.78
N GLY A 280 -1.16 3.65 -12.81
CA GLY A 280 -0.22 4.74 -12.55
C GLY A 280 0.06 5.01 -11.06
N ALA A 281 -0.74 4.43 -10.16
CA ALA A 281 -0.61 4.61 -8.72
C ALA A 281 0.75 4.10 -8.20
N VAL A 282 1.27 3.00 -8.73
CA VAL A 282 2.50 2.31 -8.27
C VAL A 282 3.71 3.24 -8.14
N LEU A 283 3.88 4.17 -9.10
CA LEU A 283 5.01 5.11 -9.05
C LEU A 283 4.81 6.15 -7.94
N THR A 284 3.60 6.68 -7.80
CA THR A 284 3.26 7.62 -6.71
C THR A 284 3.38 6.92 -5.35
N GLU A 285 2.92 5.68 -5.29
CA GLU A 285 3.02 4.82 -4.13
C GLU A 285 4.46 4.62 -3.67
N THR A 286 5.36 4.37 -4.61
CA THR A 286 6.79 4.23 -4.30
C THR A 286 7.38 5.53 -3.73
N ILE A 287 7.06 6.68 -4.32
CA ILE A 287 7.60 7.98 -3.91
C ILE A 287 7.13 8.37 -2.50
N PHE A 288 5.84 8.21 -2.23
CA PHE A 288 5.24 8.55 -0.94
C PHE A 288 5.29 7.40 0.07
N SER A 289 5.94 6.28 -0.30
CA SER A 289 5.98 5.03 0.46
C SER A 289 4.58 4.59 0.93
N TRP A 290 3.60 4.64 0.03
CA TRP A 290 2.25 4.07 0.15
C TRP A 290 2.30 2.65 -0.44
N PRO A 291 1.74 1.57 0.14
CA PRO A 291 0.95 1.41 1.36
C PRO A 291 1.76 1.33 2.67
N GLY A 292 2.73 2.21 2.91
CA GLY A 292 3.56 2.17 4.11
C GLY A 292 4.54 0.98 4.10
N HIS A 293 5.58 1.05 4.91
CA HIS A 293 6.52 -0.04 5.18
C HIS A 293 5.90 -1.17 6.03
N ARG A 294 4.63 -1.54 5.77
CA ARG A 294 3.83 -2.50 6.57
C ARG A 294 4.50 -3.88 6.68
N GLN A 295 5.37 -4.24 5.75
CA GLN A 295 6.12 -5.50 5.77
C GLN A 295 7.12 -5.60 6.94
N MET A 296 7.53 -4.49 7.56
CA MET A 296 8.35 -4.52 8.77
C MET A 296 7.53 -4.77 10.05
N ALA A 297 6.23 -4.46 10.05
CA ALA A 297 5.34 -4.71 11.20
C ALA A 297 4.96 -6.20 11.27
N ASP A 298 4.60 -6.81 10.14
CA ASP A 298 4.24 -8.23 10.07
C ASP A 298 5.44 -9.16 10.38
N ARG A 299 6.66 -8.74 9.99
CA ARG A 299 7.91 -9.42 10.39
C ARG A 299 8.15 -9.49 11.91
N ARG A 300 7.48 -8.65 12.72
CA ARG A 300 7.58 -8.77 14.20
C ARG A 300 6.71 -9.88 14.77
N HIS A 301 5.76 -10.41 14.00
CA HIS A 301 4.83 -11.45 14.46
C HIS A 301 5.13 -12.82 13.85
N GLN A 302 5.90 -12.89 12.76
CA GLN A 302 6.38 -14.16 12.23
C GLN A 302 7.68 -14.59 12.94
N PRO A 303 7.70 -15.70 13.71
CA PRO A 303 8.96 -16.23 14.22
C PRO A 303 9.88 -16.61 13.05
N PRO A 304 11.21 -16.41 13.16
CA PRO A 304 12.14 -16.77 12.10
C PRO A 304 12.00 -18.25 11.78
N ARG A 305 11.51 -18.57 10.57
CA ARG A 305 11.52 -19.94 10.06
C ARG A 305 12.96 -20.29 9.74
N LEU A 306 13.60 -21.04 10.64
CA LEU A 306 14.93 -21.59 10.42
C LEU A 306 14.90 -22.47 9.17
N PRO A 307 15.83 -22.29 8.21
CA PRO A 307 15.98 -23.22 7.10
C PRO A 307 16.51 -24.54 7.65
N GLY A 308 15.70 -25.61 7.56
CA GLY A 308 16.11 -26.96 7.91
C GLY A 308 15.31 -27.58 9.05
N GLY A 309 14.09 -28.01 8.76
CA GLY A 309 13.37 -28.98 9.57
C GLY A 309 13.11 -30.20 8.71
N ALA A 310 13.94 -31.24 8.84
CA ALA A 310 13.68 -32.54 8.22
C ALA A 310 12.33 -33.07 8.75
N GLU A 311 11.35 -33.18 7.85
CA GLU A 311 10.09 -33.85 8.12
C GLU A 311 10.38 -35.31 8.48
N ARG A 312 10.24 -35.64 9.78
CA ARG A 312 10.20 -37.04 10.22
C ARG A 312 8.85 -37.61 9.81
N HIS A 313 8.85 -38.45 8.79
CA HIS A 313 7.72 -39.29 8.41
C HIS A 313 7.39 -40.29 9.54
N PRO A 314 6.10 -40.50 9.90
CA PRO A 314 5.71 -41.48 10.89
C PRO A 314 5.54 -42.88 10.28
N ASP A 315 6.06 -43.87 11.02
CA ASP A 315 5.71 -45.30 11.08
C ASP A 315 5.34 -46.07 9.80
N ARG A 316 6.18 -47.07 9.48
CA ARG A 316 5.74 -48.33 8.85
C ARG A 316 6.34 -49.54 9.60
N GLY A 317 5.49 -50.14 10.42
CA GLY A 317 5.21 -51.59 10.49
C GLY A 317 6.37 -52.59 10.42
N HIS A 318 6.59 -53.25 11.55
CA HIS A 318 7.26 -54.55 11.74
C HIS A 318 6.79 -55.64 10.73
N PRO A 319 7.60 -56.70 10.49
CA PRO A 319 7.47 -57.90 11.33
C PRO A 319 8.80 -58.55 11.76
N ARG A 320 8.73 -59.29 12.87
CA ARG A 320 9.77 -60.13 13.48
C ARG A 320 9.88 -61.49 12.78
N HIS A 321 11.09 -62.04 12.68
CA HIS A 321 11.54 -63.37 13.20
C HIS A 321 12.73 -63.93 12.42
N HIS A 322 13.89 -64.16 13.06
CA HIS A 322 14.45 -65.48 13.41
C HIS A 322 15.97 -65.45 13.73
N ARG A 323 16.31 -66.19 14.81
CA ARG A 323 17.54 -67.01 15.08
C ARG A 323 18.91 -66.31 15.15
N GLU A 324 19.47 -66.24 16.36
CA GLU A 324 20.40 -67.20 17.02
C GLU A 324 21.86 -66.85 16.72
N LEU A 325 22.65 -66.58 17.77
CA LEU A 325 23.92 -67.26 18.03
C LEU A 325 24.48 -66.89 19.41
N HIS A 326 25.12 -67.88 20.01
CA HIS A 326 25.57 -68.05 21.39
C HIS A 326 26.77 -67.19 21.81
N GLY A 327 26.99 -67.07 23.13
CA GLY A 327 28.33 -66.87 23.70
C GLY A 327 28.32 -66.16 25.06
N GLY A 328 28.49 -66.90 26.16
CA GLY A 328 28.28 -66.42 27.54
C GLY A 328 29.48 -65.81 28.26
N HIS A 329 29.20 -65.15 29.39
CA HIS A 329 29.77 -65.42 30.73
C HIS A 329 29.18 -64.41 31.76
N PRO A 330 28.80 -64.82 32.99
CA PRO A 330 28.26 -63.92 34.01
C PRO A 330 29.23 -63.75 35.19
N LEU A 331 29.46 -62.53 35.71
CA LEU A 331 30.06 -62.35 37.04
C LEU A 331 29.55 -61.10 37.78
N ARG A 332 28.90 -61.40 38.92
CA ARG A 332 28.85 -60.75 40.26
C ARG A 332 28.71 -59.22 40.37
N ARG A 333 27.67 -58.69 41.02
CA ARG A 333 27.43 -58.57 42.50
C ARG A 333 28.51 -57.79 43.27
N GLY A 334 28.07 -56.69 43.91
CA GLY A 334 28.73 -56.04 45.04
C GLY A 334 28.34 -54.55 45.09
N GLN A 335 27.33 -54.17 45.87
CA GLN A 335 27.48 -53.63 47.24
C GLN A 335 27.96 -52.16 47.22
N SER A 336 27.08 -51.19 47.52
CA SER A 336 26.84 -50.60 48.86
C SER A 336 28.08 -49.87 49.38
N ALA A 337 28.06 -48.64 49.91
CA ALA A 337 27.05 -47.94 50.69
C ALA A 337 27.54 -46.49 50.93
N HIS A 338 26.63 -45.65 51.45
CA HIS A 338 26.86 -44.52 52.37
C HIS A 338 27.67 -43.33 51.84
N SER A 339 27.19 -42.09 51.92
CA SER A 339 26.71 -41.42 53.14
C SER A 339 25.68 -40.31 52.86
N SER A 340 24.69 -40.22 53.73
CA SER A 340 23.67 -39.17 53.85
C SER A 340 24.20 -37.95 54.66
N PRO A 341 23.36 -37.05 55.20
CA PRO A 341 22.77 -35.85 54.58
C PRO A 341 23.00 -34.58 55.44
N GLU A 342 22.21 -33.53 55.19
CA GLU A 342 22.15 -32.22 55.89
C GLU A 342 23.22 -31.21 55.42
N ILE A 343 22.87 -30.00 54.97
CA ILE A 343 22.29 -28.94 55.80
C ILE A 343 21.23 -28.15 55.02
N ARG A 344 20.05 -28.04 55.63
CA ARG A 344 18.99 -27.09 55.27
C ARG A 344 19.37 -25.67 55.74
N ARG A 345 18.84 -24.69 55.01
CA ARG A 345 18.68 -23.25 55.32
C ARG A 345 19.90 -22.40 54.98
N THR A 346 19.82 -21.66 53.87
CA THR A 346 19.82 -20.18 53.85
C THR A 346 19.45 -19.70 52.43
N ALA A 347 18.66 -18.63 52.36
CA ALA A 347 18.42 -17.75 51.21
C ALA A 347 17.65 -18.30 49.99
N CYS A 348 16.33 -18.20 50.13
CA CYS A 348 15.44 -17.77 49.05
C CYS A 348 15.91 -16.41 48.51
N LEU A 349 16.36 -16.32 47.24
CA LEU A 349 16.24 -15.11 46.43
C LEU A 349 16.50 -15.39 44.93
N THR A 350 15.50 -15.04 44.12
CA THR A 350 15.60 -14.49 42.75
C THR A 350 16.21 -15.32 41.62
N LEU A 351 15.32 -15.92 40.80
CA LEU A 351 15.35 -15.77 39.34
C LEU A 351 13.96 -16.12 38.77
N GLN A 352 12.99 -15.26 39.08
CA GLN A 352 11.69 -15.24 38.43
C GLN A 352 11.72 -14.03 37.49
N VAL A 353 12.04 -14.28 36.22
CA VAL A 353 11.98 -13.29 35.14
C VAL A 353 10.54 -12.83 35.04
N ARG A 354 10.27 -11.65 35.61
CA ARG A 354 8.99 -10.96 35.57
C ARG A 354 8.61 -10.65 34.13
N GLN A 355 7.37 -10.99 33.81
CA GLN A 355 6.57 -10.39 32.75
C GLN A 355 6.81 -8.88 32.70
N ALA A 356 7.14 -8.37 31.52
CA ALA A 356 7.25 -6.94 31.26
C ALA A 356 5.86 -6.28 31.43
N PRO A 357 5.75 -5.15 32.16
CA PRO A 357 4.46 -4.47 32.31
C PRO A 357 4.10 -3.71 31.04
N SER A 358 2.82 -3.73 30.67
CA SER A 358 2.29 -2.99 29.52
C SER A 358 2.64 -1.50 29.56
N SER A 359 2.87 -0.93 28.37
CA SER A 359 3.25 0.45 28.08
C SER A 359 2.35 1.50 28.78
N ALA A 360 1.11 1.15 29.13
CA ALA A 360 0.18 1.99 29.90
C ALA A 360 0.68 2.33 31.31
N ARG A 361 1.40 1.41 31.97
CA ARG A 361 1.84 1.58 33.38
C ARG A 361 3.09 2.48 33.49
N ILE A 362 3.92 2.50 32.44
CA ILE A 362 5.09 3.40 32.34
C ILE A 362 4.65 4.84 32.09
N ARG A 363 3.65 5.06 31.19
CA ARG A 363 3.13 6.41 30.89
C ARG A 363 2.45 7.07 32.11
N ARG A 364 1.72 6.30 32.95
CA ARG A 364 1.16 6.83 34.21
C ARG A 364 2.24 7.27 35.21
N ARG A 365 3.41 6.63 35.20
CA ARG A 365 4.53 6.98 36.10
C ARG A 365 5.25 8.26 35.65
N ILE A 366 5.38 8.48 34.33
CA ILE A 366 5.96 9.70 33.77
C ILE A 366 5.03 10.91 34.02
N ARG A 367 3.72 10.74 33.84
CA ARG A 367 2.73 11.81 34.08
C ARG A 367 2.61 12.22 35.57
N ARG A 368 2.83 11.30 36.51
CA ARG A 368 2.90 11.63 37.95
C ARG A 368 4.18 12.39 38.34
N ARG A 369 5.30 12.17 37.65
CA ARG A 369 6.56 12.86 37.95
C ARG A 369 6.55 14.31 37.45
N SER A 370 5.91 14.59 36.31
CA SER A 370 5.73 15.94 35.75
C SER A 370 4.80 16.84 36.60
N ARG A 371 3.82 16.27 37.32
CA ARG A 371 2.90 17.05 38.18
C ARG A 371 3.56 17.56 39.48
N ASN A 372 4.63 16.92 39.96
CA ASN A 372 5.33 17.33 41.18
C ASN A 372 6.48 18.32 40.94
N SER A 373 6.95 18.49 39.70
CA SER A 373 7.99 19.47 39.34
C SER A 373 7.44 20.88 39.04
N GLY A 374 6.12 21.06 39.01
CA GLY A 374 5.46 22.34 38.70
C GLY A 374 5.21 23.28 39.89
N ARG A 375 5.75 23.01 41.08
CA ARG A 375 5.56 23.85 42.28
C ARG A 375 6.80 24.57 42.80
N ALA A 376 7.94 24.47 42.11
CA ALA A 376 9.18 25.12 42.54
C ALA A 376 9.78 25.98 41.42
N PHE A 377 9.06 26.98 40.92
CA PHE A 377 9.63 28.13 40.19
C PHE A 377 8.57 29.24 40.13
N ARG A 378 8.35 29.90 41.27
CA ARG A 378 7.81 31.26 41.32
C ARG A 378 8.87 32.12 42.00
N THR A 379 8.99 33.36 41.51
CA THR A 379 9.84 34.47 42.00
C THR A 379 11.27 34.54 41.47
N THR A 380 11.43 35.18 40.31
CA THR A 380 12.42 36.24 40.09
C THR A 380 11.95 37.13 38.92
N ARG A 381 11.69 38.40 39.21
CA ARG A 381 11.49 39.47 38.21
C ARG A 381 12.85 39.85 37.63
N VAL A 382 12.96 40.00 36.31
CA VAL A 382 14.09 40.67 35.63
C VAL A 382 13.50 41.54 34.50
N PRO A 383 13.95 42.80 34.34
CA PRO A 383 13.29 43.81 33.51
C PRO A 383 13.73 43.77 32.04
N SER A 384 12.89 44.34 31.18
CA SER A 384 13.05 44.55 29.74
C SER A 384 14.05 45.66 29.37
N PRO A 385 14.84 45.51 28.28
CA PRO A 385 15.41 46.63 27.52
C PRO A 385 14.73 46.73 26.13
N VAL A 386 14.01 47.83 25.81
CA VAL A 386 14.49 49.11 25.24
C VAL A 386 15.21 48.93 23.91
N TRP A 387 14.55 49.41 22.85
CA TRP A 387 15.02 49.57 21.47
C TRP A 387 15.79 50.89 21.32
N HIS A 388 16.99 50.83 20.73
CA HIS A 388 17.74 51.92 20.07
C HIS A 388 18.77 51.24 19.15
N SER A 389 19.11 51.67 17.94
CA SER A 389 18.62 52.63 16.96
C SER A 389 19.11 52.13 15.59
#